data_AF-A0A355BBE8-F1
#
_entry.id   AF-A0A355BBE8-F1
#
_cell.length_a   1.000
_cell.length_b   1.000
_cell.length_c   1.000
_cell.angle_alpha   90.00
_cell.angle_beta   90.00
_cell.angle_gamma   90.00
#
_symmetry.space_group_name_H-M   'P 1'
#
loop_
_entity.id
_entity.type
_entity.pdbx_description
1 polymer ?
#
loop_
_entity_poly.entity_id
_entity_poly.type
_entity_poly.pdbx_seq_one_letter_code
_entity_poly.pdbx_strand_id
1 'polypeptide(L)'
;MHLMQNAIQTLRSKNVEISAQEENALLIAILLHDIGHGPFSHAMEHSIVENVHHEQLSLLFMEQLNNEFKGELSLAIKIFTGQYHRKFMLQLISSQLDMDRMDYLRRDSFYSGVAEGNVNSDRLIQMMNVKNDILVIEEKGVYSVEKFLMARRLMYWQAYLHKTSVVA
;
A
#
# COMPACT_ATOMS: atom_id res chain seq x y z
N MET A 1 -0.02 -3.31 7.40
CA MET A 1 -1.18 -3.76 8.20
C MET A 1 -1.67 -2.71 9.21
N HIS A 2 -0.84 -2.22 10.14
CA HIS A 2 -1.27 -1.25 11.17
C HIS A 2 -1.95 0.01 10.59
N LEU A 3 -1.35 0.62 9.57
CA LEU A 3 -1.92 1.81 8.92
C LEU A 3 -3.31 1.54 8.30
N MET A 4 -3.53 0.35 7.74
CA MET A 4 -4.83 -0.05 7.19
C MET A 4 -5.91 -0.12 8.28
N GLN A 5 -5.58 -0.63 9.47
CA GLN A 5 -6.52 -0.65 10.60
C GLN A 5 -6.91 0.78 11.00
N ASN A 6 -5.94 1.69 11.09
CA ASN A 6 -6.19 3.11 11.39
C ASN A 6 -7.05 3.77 10.31
N ALA A 7 -6.80 3.44 9.03
CA ALA A 7 -7.59 3.94 7.90
C ALA A 7 -9.03 3.47 7.95
N ILE A 8 -9.27 2.16 8.18
CA ILE A 8 -10.62 1.61 8.31
C ILE A 8 -11.38 2.27 9.46
N GLN A 9 -10.74 2.42 10.63
CA GLN A 9 -11.35 3.10 11.78
C GLN A 9 -11.69 4.56 11.48
N THR A 10 -10.79 5.28 10.79
CA THR A 10 -11.01 6.68 10.39
C THR A 10 -12.16 6.80 9.40
N LEU A 11 -12.22 5.93 8.39
CA LEU A 11 -13.30 5.95 7.39
C LEU A 11 -14.65 5.64 8.04
N ARG A 12 -14.70 4.64 8.93
CA ARG A 12 -15.92 4.33 9.71
C ARG A 12 -16.38 5.49 10.58
N SER A 13 -15.47 6.20 11.25
CA SER A 13 -15.84 7.37 12.07
C SER A 13 -16.38 8.54 11.24
N LYS A 14 -16.14 8.54 9.92
CA LYS A 14 -16.68 9.49 8.94
C LYS A 14 -17.92 8.97 8.19
N ASN A 15 -18.56 7.92 8.70
CA ASN A 15 -19.75 7.28 8.12
C ASN A 15 -19.51 6.61 6.75
N VAL A 16 -18.28 6.24 6.43
CA VAL A 16 -18.03 5.33 5.30
C VAL A 16 -18.32 3.92 5.78
N GLU A 17 -19.33 3.29 5.19
CA GLU A 17 -19.70 1.92 5.51
C GLU A 17 -18.59 0.95 5.12
N ILE A 18 -18.07 0.17 6.06
CA ILE A 18 -17.11 -0.92 5.80
C ILE A 18 -17.54 -2.08 6.69
N SER A 19 -18.08 -3.13 6.10
CA SER A 19 -18.49 -4.35 6.79
C SER A 19 -17.30 -5.09 7.40
N ALA A 20 -17.57 -6.02 8.32
CA ALA A 20 -16.52 -6.86 8.91
C ALA A 20 -15.82 -7.74 7.86
N GLN A 21 -16.55 -8.19 6.84
CA GLN A 21 -16.01 -8.98 5.73
C GLN A 21 -15.06 -8.14 4.86
N GLU A 22 -15.45 -6.90 4.52
CA GLU A 22 -14.59 -5.98 3.76
C GLU A 22 -13.36 -5.55 4.56
N GLU A 23 -13.50 -5.30 5.87
CA GLU A 23 -12.36 -5.04 6.74
C GLU A 23 -11.37 -6.21 6.75
N ASN A 24 -11.85 -7.43 6.97
CA ASN A 24 -10.98 -8.61 6.94
C ASN A 24 -10.29 -8.76 5.58
N ALA A 25 -11.03 -8.57 4.48
CA ALA A 25 -10.48 -8.64 3.13
C ALA A 25 -9.41 -7.56 2.86
N LEU A 26 -9.60 -6.33 3.32
CA LEU A 26 -8.61 -5.25 3.23
C LEU A 26 -7.35 -5.58 4.04
N LEU A 27 -7.50 -6.15 5.23
CA LEU A 27 -6.37 -6.55 6.08
C LEU A 27 -5.57 -7.70 5.49
N ILE A 28 -6.26 -8.69 4.89
CA ILE A 28 -5.62 -9.79 4.15
C ILE A 28 -4.89 -9.23 2.93
N ALA A 29 -5.56 -8.40 2.12
CA ALA A 29 -4.98 -7.89 0.88
C ALA A 29 -3.73 -7.04 1.15
N ILE A 30 -3.75 -6.14 2.14
CA ILE A 30 -2.56 -5.35 2.49
C ILE A 30 -1.47 -6.17 3.19
N LEU A 31 -1.81 -7.29 3.84
CA LEU A 31 -0.79 -8.18 4.39
C LEU A 31 -0.06 -8.92 3.26
N LEU A 32 -0.78 -9.31 2.23
CA LEU A 32 -0.28 -10.17 1.15
C LEU A 32 0.17 -9.40 -0.10
N HIS A 33 -0.03 -8.08 -0.19
CA HIS A 33 0.26 -7.33 -1.42
C HIS A 33 1.68 -7.56 -1.97
N ASP A 34 2.66 -7.69 -1.08
CA ASP A 34 4.08 -7.90 -1.39
C ASP A 34 4.57 -9.35 -1.25
N ILE A 35 3.68 -10.34 -1.09
CA ILE A 35 4.07 -11.75 -0.91
C ILE A 35 4.85 -12.32 -2.11
N GLY A 36 4.67 -11.74 -3.29
CA GLY A 36 5.38 -12.11 -4.52
C GLY A 36 6.83 -11.62 -4.60
N HIS A 37 7.30 -10.76 -3.68
CA HIS A 37 8.68 -10.27 -3.71
C HIS A 37 9.68 -11.34 -3.25
N GLY A 38 10.48 -11.84 -4.20
CA GLY A 38 11.68 -12.61 -3.92
C GLY A 38 12.88 -11.75 -3.47
N PRO A 39 14.01 -12.37 -3.09
CA PRO A 39 15.22 -11.65 -2.71
C PRO A 39 15.72 -10.79 -3.88
N PHE A 40 15.97 -9.50 -3.64
CA PHE A 40 16.31 -8.54 -4.70
C PHE A 40 15.37 -8.63 -5.90
N SER A 41 14.05 -8.76 -5.64
CA SER A 41 12.99 -8.98 -6.64
C SER A 41 13.23 -8.25 -7.98
N HIS A 42 13.46 -6.94 -7.98
CA HIS A 42 13.73 -6.20 -9.23
C HIS A 42 15.00 -6.65 -9.96
N ALA A 43 16.08 -6.98 -9.25
CA ALA A 43 17.28 -7.54 -9.88
C ALA A 43 17.02 -8.93 -10.46
N MET A 44 16.25 -9.78 -9.77
CA MET A 44 15.87 -11.11 -10.26
C MET A 44 14.96 -11.05 -11.49
N GLU A 45 13.98 -10.13 -11.51
CA GLU A 45 13.10 -9.87 -12.65
C GLU A 45 13.89 -9.52 -13.92
N HIS A 46 15.04 -8.86 -13.76
CA HIS A 46 15.90 -8.44 -14.87
C HIS A 46 17.03 -9.43 -15.23
N SER A 47 17.25 -10.50 -14.45
CA SER A 47 18.43 -11.36 -14.64
C SER A 47 18.15 -12.86 -14.72
N ILE A 48 17.12 -13.35 -14.01
CA ILE A 48 16.89 -14.80 -13.84
C ILE A 48 15.46 -15.16 -14.24
N VAL A 49 14.49 -14.32 -13.89
CA VAL A 49 13.06 -14.60 -14.12
C VAL A 49 12.46 -13.49 -14.98
N GLU A 50 12.97 -13.38 -16.20
CA GLU A 50 12.50 -12.38 -17.17
C GLU A 50 10.99 -12.55 -17.44
N ASN A 51 10.25 -11.44 -17.39
CA ASN A 51 8.80 -11.34 -17.63
C ASN A 51 7.86 -11.90 -16.55
N VAL A 52 8.35 -12.20 -15.34
CA VAL A 52 7.49 -12.51 -14.20
C VAL A 52 7.51 -11.34 -13.24
N HIS A 53 6.43 -10.56 -13.22
CA HIS A 53 6.30 -9.43 -12.30
C HIS A 53 5.89 -9.92 -10.91
N HIS A 54 6.46 -9.32 -9.86
CA HIS A 54 6.11 -9.63 -8.46
C HIS A 54 4.60 -9.55 -8.20
N GLU A 55 3.86 -8.65 -8.86
CA GLU A 55 2.39 -8.57 -8.75
C GLU A 55 1.68 -9.86 -9.20
N GLN A 56 2.19 -10.51 -10.27
CA GLN A 56 1.64 -11.77 -10.78
C GLN A 56 1.95 -12.92 -9.81
N LEU A 57 3.14 -12.92 -9.22
CA LEU A 57 3.52 -13.89 -8.18
C LEU A 57 2.69 -13.68 -6.91
N SER A 58 2.47 -12.43 -6.47
CA SER A 58 1.60 -12.12 -5.34
C SER A 58 0.22 -12.72 -5.57
N LEU A 59 -0.38 -12.51 -6.75
CA LEU A 59 -1.67 -13.08 -7.08
C LEU A 59 -1.65 -14.62 -7.08
N LEU A 60 -0.62 -15.25 -7.64
CA LEU A 60 -0.48 -16.71 -7.64
C LEU A 60 -0.45 -17.28 -6.21
N PHE A 61 0.34 -16.67 -5.32
CA PHE A 61 0.41 -17.06 -3.92
C PHE A 61 -0.92 -16.82 -3.20
N MET A 62 -1.57 -15.68 -3.45
CA MET A 62 -2.90 -15.40 -2.88
C MET A 62 -3.93 -16.46 -3.31
N GLU A 63 -3.95 -16.87 -4.57
CA GLU A 63 -4.86 -17.93 -5.06
C GLU A 63 -4.54 -19.30 -4.45
N GLN A 64 -3.25 -19.64 -4.32
CA GLN A 64 -2.84 -20.86 -3.65
C GLN A 64 -3.29 -20.87 -2.18
N LEU A 65 -3.07 -19.79 -1.45
CA LEU A 65 -3.54 -19.63 -0.08
C LEU A 65 -5.06 -19.65 -0.02
N ASN A 66 -5.76 -19.05 -0.98
CA ASN A 66 -7.23 -19.09 -1.04
C ASN A 66 -7.76 -20.52 -1.14
N ASN A 67 -7.10 -21.38 -1.93
CA ASN A 67 -7.43 -22.80 -2.00
C ASN A 67 -7.20 -23.52 -0.66
N GLU A 68 -6.06 -23.27 -0.01
CA GLU A 68 -5.72 -23.86 1.30
C GLU A 68 -6.71 -23.43 2.39
N PHE A 69 -7.07 -22.15 2.42
CA PHE A 69 -8.04 -21.56 3.33
C PHE A 69 -9.48 -21.65 2.81
N LYS A 70 -9.79 -22.56 1.88
CA LYS A 70 -11.16 -22.90 1.45
C LYS A 70 -12.01 -21.71 1.01
N GLY A 71 -11.41 -20.72 0.35
CA GLY A 71 -12.11 -19.57 -0.23
C GLY A 71 -12.17 -18.32 0.66
N GLU A 72 -11.58 -18.33 1.85
CA GLU A 72 -11.63 -17.19 2.80
C GLU A 72 -10.94 -15.91 2.27
N LEU A 73 -10.02 -16.03 1.30
CA LEU A 73 -9.31 -14.89 0.70
C LEU A 73 -10.02 -14.34 -0.55
N SER A 74 -11.13 -14.95 -0.99
CA SER A 74 -11.77 -14.63 -2.27
C SER A 74 -12.17 -13.16 -2.39
N LEU A 75 -12.63 -12.53 -1.30
CA LEU A 75 -12.95 -11.11 -1.31
C LEU A 75 -11.69 -10.23 -1.36
N ALA A 76 -10.63 -10.62 -0.64
CA ALA A 76 -9.35 -9.91 -0.66
C ALA A 76 -8.74 -9.90 -2.06
N ILE A 77 -8.77 -11.05 -2.75
CA ILE A 77 -8.30 -11.18 -4.14
C ILE A 77 -9.13 -10.34 -5.10
N LYS A 78 -10.46 -10.33 -4.96
CA LYS A 78 -11.33 -9.46 -5.77
C LYS A 78 -11.03 -7.97 -5.58
N ILE A 79 -10.73 -7.54 -4.35
CA ILE A 79 -10.31 -6.15 -4.08
C ILE A 79 -8.94 -5.89 -4.69
N PHE A 80 -7.96 -6.76 -4.44
CA PHE A 80 -6.58 -6.63 -4.92
C PHE A 80 -6.48 -6.56 -6.45
N THR A 81 -7.29 -7.34 -7.16
CA THR A 81 -7.36 -7.36 -8.64
C THR A 81 -8.23 -6.26 -9.24
N GLY A 82 -8.85 -5.40 -8.41
CA GLY A 82 -9.73 -4.32 -8.88
C GLY A 82 -11.07 -4.79 -9.44
N GLN A 83 -11.46 -6.03 -9.16
CA GLN A 83 -12.74 -6.62 -9.61
C GLN A 83 -13.89 -6.38 -8.62
N TYR A 84 -13.63 -5.71 -7.49
CA TYR A 84 -14.64 -5.34 -6.52
C TYR A 84 -15.30 -3.99 -6.86
N HIS A 85 -16.60 -3.88 -6.63
CA HIS A 85 -17.38 -2.71 -7.03
C HIS A 85 -17.00 -1.42 -6.28
N ARG A 86 -16.39 -1.54 -5.08
CA ARG A 86 -15.96 -0.42 -4.24
C ARG A 86 -14.49 -0.09 -4.49
N LYS A 87 -14.24 0.85 -5.41
CA LYS A 87 -12.92 1.18 -5.96
C LYS A 87 -11.97 1.78 -4.93
N PHE A 88 -12.47 2.56 -3.97
CA PHE A 88 -11.61 3.14 -2.93
C PHE A 88 -10.89 2.05 -2.10
N MET A 89 -11.42 0.83 -2.03
CA MET A 89 -10.77 -0.28 -1.32
C MET A 89 -9.45 -0.69 -1.97
N LEU A 90 -9.43 -0.79 -3.30
CA LEU A 90 -8.18 -0.98 -4.03
C LEU A 90 -7.25 0.21 -3.81
N GLN A 91 -7.78 1.44 -3.77
CA GLN A 91 -6.96 2.65 -3.58
C GLN A 91 -6.28 2.72 -2.21
N LEU A 92 -6.84 2.09 -1.17
CA LEU A 92 -6.18 1.97 0.12
C LEU A 92 -4.96 1.03 0.07
N ILE A 93 -4.92 0.10 -0.89
CA ILE A 93 -3.82 -0.86 -1.08
C ILE A 93 -2.81 -0.33 -2.10
N SER A 94 -3.29 0.17 -3.24
CA SER A 94 -2.48 0.68 -4.35
C SER A 94 -3.10 1.94 -4.93
N SER A 95 -2.44 3.08 -4.72
CA SER A 95 -2.77 4.38 -5.27
C SER A 95 -1.59 5.36 -5.13
N GLN A 96 -1.85 6.67 -5.18
CA GLN A 96 -0.84 7.68 -4.86
C GLN A 96 -0.72 7.94 -3.35
N LEU A 97 -1.74 7.57 -2.57
CA LEU A 97 -1.86 7.78 -1.12
C LEU A 97 -2.35 6.51 -0.44
N ASP A 98 -1.76 5.37 -0.80
CA ASP A 98 -2.07 4.07 -0.23
C ASP A 98 -1.33 3.81 1.09
N MET A 99 -1.70 2.71 1.76
CA MET A 99 -1.10 2.30 3.03
C MET A 99 0.30 1.73 2.87
N ASP A 100 0.62 1.15 1.71
CA ASP A 100 1.94 0.62 1.41
C ASP A 100 2.99 1.76 1.39
N ARG A 101 2.79 2.77 0.54
CA ARG A 101 3.70 3.92 0.42
C ARG A 101 3.85 4.70 1.70
N MET A 102 2.76 4.85 2.46
CA MET A 102 2.82 5.51 3.77
C MET A 102 3.62 4.72 4.81
N ASP A 103 3.65 3.39 4.70
CA ASP A 103 4.46 2.54 5.58
C ASP A 103 5.93 2.58 5.16
N TYR A 104 6.25 2.22 3.90
CA TYR A 104 7.64 2.10 3.48
C TYR A 104 8.37 3.45 3.50
N LEU A 105 7.74 4.57 3.12
CA LEU A 105 8.42 5.88 3.16
C LEU A 105 8.81 6.26 4.60
N ARG A 106 7.90 6.03 5.56
CA ARG A 106 8.16 6.31 6.98
C ARG A 106 9.21 5.35 7.54
N ARG A 107 9.09 4.06 7.23
CA ARG A 107 9.99 2.99 7.67
C ARG A 107 11.40 3.20 7.13
N ASP A 108 11.54 3.37 5.83
CA ASP A 108 12.84 3.51 5.17
C ASP A 108 13.53 4.79 5.61
N SER A 109 12.81 5.90 5.75
CA SER A 109 13.35 7.14 6.33
C SER A 109 13.89 6.91 7.74
N PHE A 110 13.14 6.19 8.59
CA PHE A 110 13.56 5.88 9.95
C PHE A 110 14.81 5.00 10.00
N TYR A 111 14.85 3.91 9.22
CA TYR A 111 15.97 2.96 9.26
C TYR A 111 17.22 3.43 8.51
N SER A 112 17.06 4.23 7.44
CA SER A 112 18.20 4.81 6.71
C SER A 112 18.77 6.07 7.37
N GLY A 113 18.01 6.71 8.27
CA GLY A 113 18.38 7.99 8.89
C GLY A 113 18.14 9.21 8.00
N VAL A 114 17.54 9.04 6.81
CA VAL A 114 17.16 10.15 5.92
C VAL A 114 15.95 10.89 6.49
N ALA A 115 16.21 11.90 7.31
CA ALA A 115 15.17 12.60 8.09
C ALA A 115 14.14 13.33 7.22
N GLU A 116 14.56 13.81 6.05
CA GLU A 116 13.73 14.54 5.07
C GLU A 116 12.66 13.64 4.43
N GLY A 117 12.84 12.32 4.49
CA GLY A 117 11.87 11.33 4.03
C GLY A 117 10.71 11.09 4.98
N ASN A 118 10.75 11.66 6.19
CA ASN A 118 9.78 11.33 7.23
C ASN A 118 8.39 11.93 6.94
N VAL A 119 7.42 11.05 6.73
CA VAL A 119 6.02 11.38 6.47
C VAL A 119 5.15 11.20 7.72
N ASN A 120 4.19 12.11 7.92
CA ASN A 120 3.20 11.96 8.98
C ASN A 120 2.00 11.15 8.47
N SER A 121 2.17 9.83 8.39
CA SER A 121 1.16 8.89 7.92
C SER A 121 -0.13 8.98 8.75
N ASP A 122 0.00 9.16 10.07
CA ASP A 122 -1.15 9.25 10.99
C ASP A 122 -2.04 10.45 10.66
N ARG A 123 -1.45 11.62 10.41
CA ARG A 123 -2.19 12.81 10.01
C ARG A 123 -2.85 12.65 8.64
N LEU A 124 -2.17 12.04 7.66
CA LEU A 124 -2.75 11.80 6.34
C LEU A 124 -3.98 10.89 6.44
N ILE A 125 -3.87 9.78 7.17
CA ILE A 125 -4.97 8.85 7.42
C ILE A 125 -6.15 9.56 8.09
N GLN A 126 -5.88 10.39 9.11
CA GLN A 126 -6.93 11.17 9.77
C GLN A 126 -7.70 12.09 8.82
N MET A 127 -7.07 12.56 7.73
CA MET A 127 -7.70 13.42 6.73
C MET A 127 -8.35 12.65 5.58
N MET A 128 -8.23 11.33 5.51
CA MET A 128 -8.84 10.52 4.45
C MET A 128 -10.36 10.47 4.56
N ASN A 129 -11.04 10.43 3.42
CA ASN A 129 -12.47 10.21 3.30
C ASN A 129 -12.78 9.54 1.96
N VAL A 130 -14.04 9.18 1.71
CA VAL A 130 -14.51 8.62 0.45
C VAL A 130 -15.61 9.49 -0.13
N LYS A 131 -15.49 9.86 -1.41
CA LYS A 131 -16.53 10.57 -2.16
C LYS A 131 -16.71 9.93 -3.52
N ASN A 132 -17.95 9.59 -3.87
CA ASN A 132 -18.28 8.88 -5.11
C ASN A 132 -17.41 7.62 -5.31
N ASP A 133 -17.22 6.86 -4.23
CA ASP A 133 -16.44 5.62 -4.20
C ASP A 133 -14.95 5.78 -4.54
N ILE A 134 -14.43 7.00 -4.39
CA ILE A 134 -13.02 7.37 -4.60
C ILE A 134 -12.44 7.88 -3.27
N LEU A 135 -11.23 7.44 -2.93
CA LEU A 135 -10.45 7.93 -1.81
C LEU A 135 -10.06 9.40 -2.05
N VAL A 136 -10.39 10.25 -1.09
CA VAL A 136 -10.10 11.69 -1.12
C VAL A 136 -9.46 12.12 0.19
N ILE A 137 -8.81 13.28 0.17
CA ILE A 137 -8.27 13.94 1.37
C ILE A 137 -9.08 15.20 1.63
N GLU A 138 -9.46 15.44 2.89
CA GLU A 138 -10.07 16.69 3.31
C GLU A 138 -9.14 17.88 3.03
N GLU A 139 -9.71 19.01 2.63
CA GLU A 139 -8.95 20.21 2.21
C GLU A 139 -7.91 20.66 3.24
N LYS A 140 -8.24 20.60 4.54
CA LYS A 140 -7.31 20.94 5.65
C LYS A 140 -6.06 20.03 5.72
N GLY A 141 -6.05 18.92 4.98
CA GLY A 141 -4.93 17.99 4.82
C GLY A 141 -3.96 18.34 3.69
N VAL A 142 -4.20 19.40 2.91
CA VAL A 142 -3.39 19.76 1.72
C VAL A 142 -1.89 19.80 2.00
N TYR A 143 -1.46 20.48 3.08
CA TYR A 143 -0.04 20.57 3.44
C TYR A 143 0.57 19.22 3.85
N SER A 144 -0.23 18.29 4.36
CA SER A 144 0.23 16.92 4.65
C SER A 144 0.47 16.14 3.36
N VAL A 145 -0.37 16.35 2.34
CA VAL A 145 -0.19 15.77 1.00
C VAL A 145 1.05 16.37 0.31
N GLU A 146 1.23 17.69 0.36
CA GLU A 146 2.43 18.34 -0.20
C GLU A 146 3.71 17.82 0.44
N LYS A 147 3.75 17.75 1.79
CA LYS A 147 4.89 17.19 2.51
C LYS A 147 5.14 15.73 2.10
N PHE A 148 4.09 14.92 1.95
CA PHE A 148 4.23 13.53 1.51
C PHE A 148 4.85 13.43 0.11
N LEU A 149 4.40 14.24 -0.84
CA LEU A 149 4.95 14.25 -2.20
C LEU A 149 6.42 14.70 -2.23
N MET A 150 6.77 15.71 -1.43
CA MET A 150 8.16 16.17 -1.29
C MET A 150 9.04 15.09 -0.66
N ALA A 151 8.62 14.51 0.47
CA ALA A 151 9.35 13.46 1.16
C ALA A 151 9.59 12.24 0.26
N ARG A 152 8.57 11.82 -0.50
CA ARG A 152 8.68 10.75 -1.50
C ARG A 152 9.74 11.07 -2.55
N ARG A 153 9.78 12.29 -3.07
CA ARG A 153 10.80 12.73 -4.05
C ARG A 153 12.20 12.72 -3.45
N LEU A 154 12.35 13.14 -2.19
CA LEU A 154 13.65 13.17 -1.51
C LEU A 154 14.16 11.75 -1.24
N MET A 155 13.31 10.85 -0.74
CA MET A 155 13.64 9.42 -0.55
C MET A 155 14.10 8.76 -1.85
N TYR A 156 13.47 9.11 -2.98
CA TYR A 156 13.86 8.58 -4.28
C TYR A 156 15.32 8.87 -4.63
N TRP A 157 15.79 10.09 -4.40
CA TRP A 157 17.17 10.48 -4.74
C TRP A 157 18.19 10.15 -3.66
N GLN A 158 17.79 10.23 -2.39
CA GLN A 158 18.71 10.08 -1.27
C GLN A 158 18.89 8.63 -0.83
N ALA A 159 17.89 7.76 -1.06
CA ALA A 159 17.95 6.35 -0.69
C ALA A 159 17.83 5.43 -1.92
N TYR A 160 16.70 5.45 -2.63
CA TYR A 160 16.38 4.42 -3.63
C TYR A 160 17.29 4.45 -4.86
N LEU A 161 17.60 5.64 -5.38
CA LEU A 161 18.54 5.85 -6.47
C LEU A 161 19.89 6.41 -5.99
N HIS A 162 20.25 6.15 -4.73
CA HIS A 162 21.56 6.57 -4.25
C HIS A 162 22.64 5.86 -5.08
N LYS A 163 23.58 6.62 -5.65
CA LYS A 163 24.59 6.12 -6.61
C LYS A 163 25.33 4.87 -6.13
N THR A 164 25.62 4.77 -4.83
CA THR A 164 26.30 3.61 -4.25
C THR A 164 25.42 2.37 -4.26
N SER A 165 24.12 2.50 -4.00
CA SER A 165 23.16 1.40 -4.04
C SER A 165 22.90 0.92 -5.46
N VAL A 166 22.96 1.83 -6.44
CA VAL A 166 22.76 1.50 -7.87
C VAL A 166 23.98 0.76 -8.45
N VAL A 167 25.18 0.99 -7.92
CA VAL A 167 26.42 0.34 -8.38
C VAL A 167 26.68 -1.01 -7.68
N ALA A 168 26.10 -1.22 -6.50
CA ALA A 168 26.24 -2.44 -5.71
C ALA A 168 25.44 -3.60 -6.32
#